data_AF-A0A1F9R9A8-F1
#
_entry.id   AF-A0A1F9R9A8-F1
#
_cell.length_a   1.000
_cell.length_b   1.000
_cell.length_c   1.000
_cell.angle_alpha   90.00
_cell.angle_beta   90.00
_cell.angle_gamma   90.00
#
_symmetry.space_group_name_H-M   'P 1'
#
loop_
_entity.id
_entity.type
_entity.pdbx_description
1 polymer ?
#
loop_
_entity_poly.entity_id
_entity_poly.type
_entity_poly.pdbx_seq_one_letter_code
_entity_poly.pdbx_strand_id
1 'polypeptide(L)'
;MNSTFKNLTLIAALVCFSAQAYATSLGTDSQPQTEIQAIMRTAQDKSIGDDSRDAAVQALVENVEAYLASASNKGPYEDALKAKLKAIDSIWALGEIGDPRLMSKLTKFYTESDDVLKLNLIISMGKLKSNAKAGPYLFGIAANPQETEVVRAAAFELLEHIKYPSTVLNLTRSKEIGIEKADLIYTGGITGTISGWFSPDLPIGHAGLFVGTEVKDGKIKVVIADCVPDNFKPGGVRNIDSWYNFTHHFMYPYYGNRTTPVKPTAAQRERIAKLAVAMGKKGLTYSDTHGSQKGPVKFDCVGYTEYLYEAIGLNPTPNGYETGAGWPLTPWEQFIAVKPAVAKPASPIYVPNQNIVMPGQSIITNAFGALGGAFGIGGVRAPEVNTDIRPELID
;
A
#
# COMPACT_ATOMS: atom_id res chain seq x y z
N MET A 1 17.55 46.57 8.20
CA MET A 1 16.84 45.26 8.22
C MET A 1 17.12 44.35 7.01
N ASN A 2 17.89 44.78 5.99
CA ASN A 2 18.17 43.96 4.79
C ASN A 2 19.45 43.11 4.83
N SER A 3 20.35 43.32 5.79
CA SER A 3 21.62 42.56 5.91
C SER A 3 21.49 41.28 6.72
N THR A 4 20.61 41.26 7.73
CA THR A 4 20.41 40.09 8.59
C THR A 4 19.72 38.93 7.85
N PHE A 5 18.77 39.23 6.96
CA PHE A 5 18.11 38.21 6.14
C PHE A 5 19.03 37.58 5.10
N LYS A 6 19.94 38.34 4.49
CA LYS A 6 20.92 37.80 3.53
C LYS A 6 21.91 36.83 4.17
N ASN A 7 22.30 37.08 5.43
CA ASN A 7 23.18 36.17 6.17
C ASN A 7 22.49 34.88 6.59
N LEU A 8 21.19 34.92 6.93
CA LEU A 8 20.41 33.71 7.25
C LEU A 8 20.21 32.80 6.03
N THR A 9 19.95 33.38 4.85
CA THR A 9 19.83 32.59 3.61
C THR A 9 21.17 31.99 3.18
N LEU A 10 22.29 32.71 3.39
CA LEU A 10 23.62 32.22 3.06
C LEU A 10 24.08 31.11 4.01
N ILE A 11 23.76 31.22 5.31
CA ILE A 11 24.05 30.18 6.32
C ILE A 11 23.19 28.93 6.06
N ALA A 12 21.90 29.08 5.74
CA ALA A 12 21.04 27.95 5.37
C ALA A 12 21.54 27.24 4.10
N ALA A 13 21.96 27.99 3.08
CA ALA A 13 22.55 27.42 1.88
C ALA A 13 23.89 26.68 2.17
N LEU A 14 24.79 27.26 2.96
CA LEU A 14 26.07 26.63 3.33
C LEU A 14 25.88 25.37 4.20
N VAL A 15 24.85 25.31 5.04
CA VAL A 15 24.52 24.12 5.85
C VAL A 15 23.84 23.02 5.00
N CYS A 16 22.99 23.38 4.04
CA CYS A 16 22.41 22.40 3.11
C CYS A 16 23.45 21.83 2.13
N PHE A 17 24.35 22.68 1.60
CA PHE A 17 25.44 22.22 0.72
C PHE A 17 26.48 21.38 1.47
N SER A 18 26.77 21.69 2.73
CA SER A 18 27.68 20.87 3.53
C SER A 18 27.05 19.53 3.89
N ALA A 19 25.75 19.44 4.18
CA ALA A 19 25.07 18.15 4.39
C ALA A 19 25.06 17.27 3.12
N GLN A 20 24.82 17.86 1.94
CA GLN A 20 24.88 17.14 0.66
C GLN A 20 26.31 16.67 0.33
N ALA A 21 27.31 17.53 0.56
CA ALA A 21 28.71 17.21 0.33
C ALA A 21 29.26 16.19 1.35
N TYR A 22 28.82 16.25 2.62
CA TYR A 22 29.19 15.28 3.66
C TYR A 22 28.55 13.91 3.42
N ALA A 23 27.32 13.87 2.89
CA ALA A 23 26.67 12.63 2.47
C ALA A 23 27.38 11.97 1.27
N THR A 24 28.06 12.76 0.43
CA THR A 24 28.90 12.22 -0.66
C THR A 24 30.35 11.95 -0.27
N SER A 25 30.87 12.56 0.81
CA SER A 25 32.27 12.39 1.26
C SER A 25 32.44 11.32 2.35
N LEU A 26 31.37 10.93 3.02
CA LEU A 26 31.34 9.71 3.81
C LEU A 26 31.24 8.54 2.82
N GLY A 27 32.37 7.85 2.61
CA GLY A 27 32.39 6.63 1.82
C GLY A 27 31.28 5.68 2.26
N THR A 28 30.82 4.83 1.34
CA THR A 28 29.76 3.83 1.55
C THR A 28 29.99 2.86 2.72
N ASP A 29 31.13 2.96 3.41
CA ASP A 29 31.55 2.14 4.56
C ASP A 29 31.25 2.75 5.95
N SER A 30 30.73 3.98 6.05
CA SER A 30 30.49 4.62 7.36
C SER A 30 29.01 4.74 7.78
N GLN A 31 28.07 4.21 7.01
CA GLN A 31 26.68 4.09 7.46
C GLN A 31 26.55 2.83 8.31
N PRO A 32 26.00 2.90 9.54
CA PRO A 32 25.77 1.71 10.34
C PRO A 32 24.79 0.79 9.60
N GLN A 33 25.26 -0.40 9.25
CA GLN A 33 24.46 -1.40 8.55
C GLN A 33 23.57 -2.14 9.53
N THR A 34 22.33 -2.37 9.13
CA THR A 34 21.41 -3.24 9.89
C THR A 34 21.92 -4.68 9.87
N GLU A 35 21.55 -5.48 10.87
CA GLU A 35 21.84 -6.93 10.90
C GLU A 35 21.38 -7.62 9.60
N ILE A 36 20.18 -7.28 9.10
CA ILE A 36 19.61 -7.89 7.89
C ILE A 36 20.38 -7.48 6.64
N GLN A 37 20.85 -6.23 6.53
CA GLN A 37 21.69 -5.78 5.42
C GLN A 37 23.03 -6.52 5.38
N ALA A 38 23.64 -6.76 6.54
CA ALA A 38 24.87 -7.54 6.65
C ALA A 38 24.65 -9.00 6.21
N ILE A 39 23.55 -9.63 6.67
CA ILE A 39 23.18 -11.00 6.26
C ILE A 39 22.91 -11.07 4.75
N MET A 40 22.15 -10.13 4.20
CA MET A 40 21.85 -10.06 2.77
C MET A 40 23.11 -9.90 1.92
N ARG A 41 24.04 -9.03 2.34
CA ARG A 41 25.34 -8.85 1.66
C ARG A 41 26.12 -10.16 1.62
N THR A 42 26.20 -10.88 2.75
CA THR A 42 26.83 -12.21 2.81
C THR A 42 26.14 -13.19 1.84
N ALA A 43 24.81 -13.21 1.79
CA ALA A 43 24.07 -14.09 0.87
C ALA A 43 24.32 -13.77 -0.62
N GLN A 44 24.63 -12.52 -0.96
CA GLN A 44 24.89 -12.07 -2.34
C GLN A 44 26.38 -12.10 -2.74
N ASP A 45 27.30 -12.22 -1.78
CA ASP A 45 28.73 -12.18 -2.03
C ASP A 45 29.21 -13.45 -2.75
N LYS A 46 29.55 -13.31 -4.03
CA LYS A 46 30.03 -14.43 -4.86
C LYS A 46 31.48 -14.82 -4.58
N SER A 47 32.22 -14.04 -3.79
CA SER A 47 33.61 -14.32 -3.45
C SER A 47 33.76 -15.30 -2.29
N ILE A 48 32.69 -15.52 -1.51
CA ILE A 48 32.66 -16.49 -0.41
C ILE A 48 32.03 -17.82 -0.86
N GLY A 49 32.27 -18.87 -0.08
CA GLY A 49 31.78 -20.22 -0.37
C GLY A 49 30.25 -20.34 -0.32
N ASP A 50 29.71 -21.26 -1.11
CA ASP A 50 28.27 -21.53 -1.22
C ASP A 50 27.62 -21.81 0.15
N ASP A 51 28.31 -22.54 1.03
CA ASP A 51 27.86 -22.84 2.39
C ASP A 51 27.61 -21.57 3.23
N SER A 52 28.49 -20.56 3.12
CA SER A 52 28.34 -19.29 3.84
C SER A 52 27.16 -18.49 3.32
N ARG A 53 26.92 -18.52 2.00
CA ARG A 53 25.76 -17.84 1.40
C ARG A 53 24.46 -18.53 1.78
N ASP A 54 24.43 -19.86 1.72
CA ASP A 54 23.25 -20.65 2.07
C ASP A 54 22.93 -20.53 3.57
N ALA A 55 23.95 -20.45 4.44
CA ALA A 55 23.75 -20.15 5.87
C ALA A 55 23.14 -18.75 6.08
N ALA A 56 23.57 -17.74 5.32
CA ALA A 56 22.98 -16.40 5.39
C ALA A 56 21.52 -16.37 4.92
N VAL A 57 21.19 -17.07 3.84
CA VAL A 57 19.80 -17.26 3.39
C VAL A 57 18.97 -17.95 4.48
N GLN A 58 19.52 -18.99 5.10
CA GLN A 58 18.86 -19.73 6.17
C GLN A 58 18.61 -18.87 7.41
N ALA A 59 19.53 -17.99 7.78
CA ALA A 59 19.31 -17.04 8.88
C ALA A 59 18.13 -16.08 8.62
N LEU A 60 17.96 -15.60 7.38
CA LEU A 60 16.80 -14.78 7.01
C LEU A 60 15.50 -15.58 7.08
N VAL A 61 15.52 -16.83 6.60
CA VAL A 61 14.40 -17.77 6.69
C VAL A 61 13.99 -17.99 8.15
N GLU A 62 14.94 -18.20 9.05
CA GLU A 62 14.71 -18.44 10.47
C GLU A 62 14.06 -17.25 11.18
N ASN A 63 14.41 -16.01 10.81
CA ASN A 63 13.74 -14.82 11.35
C ASN A 63 12.23 -14.84 11.02
N VAL A 64 11.85 -15.26 9.82
CA VAL A 64 10.45 -15.35 9.40
C VAL A 64 9.75 -16.49 10.13
N GLU A 65 10.38 -17.67 10.22
CA GLU A 65 9.83 -18.83 10.93
C GLU A 65 9.63 -18.56 12.42
N ALA A 66 10.60 -17.90 13.06
CA ALA A 66 10.49 -17.51 14.46
C ALA A 66 9.29 -16.57 14.70
N TYR A 67 9.07 -15.59 13.81
CA TYR A 67 7.92 -14.71 13.91
C TYR A 67 6.60 -15.46 13.71
N LEU A 68 6.48 -16.29 12.66
CA LEU A 68 5.25 -17.05 12.37
C LEU A 68 4.93 -18.07 13.46
N ALA A 69 5.95 -18.72 14.05
CA ALA A 69 5.77 -19.68 15.14
C ALA A 69 5.33 -19.03 16.46
N SER A 70 5.59 -17.72 16.66
CA SER A 70 5.27 -16.99 17.88
C SER A 70 3.78 -16.63 18.04
N ALA A 71 2.90 -17.15 17.17
CA ALA A 71 1.49 -16.77 17.05
C ALA A 71 0.69 -16.84 18.38
N SER A 72 1.12 -17.66 19.34
CA SER A 72 0.50 -17.83 20.66
C SER A 72 1.18 -17.07 21.82
N ASN A 73 2.30 -16.38 21.59
CA ASN A 73 3.10 -15.75 22.65
C ASN A 73 3.73 -14.42 22.20
N LYS A 74 2.88 -13.50 21.72
CA LYS A 74 3.28 -12.19 21.16
C LYS A 74 3.77 -11.17 22.20
N GLY A 75 4.41 -11.62 23.29
CA GLY A 75 5.16 -10.83 24.27
C GLY A 75 4.53 -9.49 24.71
N PRO A 76 5.34 -8.60 25.29
CA PRO A 76 5.07 -7.16 25.25
C PRO A 76 4.92 -6.69 23.79
N TYR A 77 4.07 -5.69 23.56
CA TYR A 77 3.76 -5.13 22.25
C TYR A 77 5.02 -4.80 21.40
N GLU A 78 6.08 -4.32 22.03
CA GLU A 78 7.34 -3.97 21.38
C GLU A 78 8.14 -5.18 20.88
N ASP A 79 8.14 -6.31 21.59
CA ASP A 79 8.87 -7.51 21.15
C ASP A 79 8.19 -8.15 19.93
N ALA A 80 6.86 -8.18 19.93
CA ALA A 80 6.10 -8.61 18.76
C ALA A 80 6.28 -7.66 17.58
N LEU A 81 6.42 -6.35 17.83
CA LEU A 81 6.67 -5.36 16.80
C LEU A 81 8.08 -5.53 16.20
N LYS A 82 9.11 -5.60 17.05
CA LYS A 82 10.50 -5.80 16.61
C LYS A 82 10.65 -7.10 15.83
N ALA A 83 10.09 -8.21 16.32
CA ALA A 83 10.10 -9.49 15.61
C ALA A 83 9.36 -9.41 14.26
N LYS A 84 8.21 -8.71 14.21
CA LYS A 84 7.47 -8.48 12.96
C LYS A 84 8.30 -7.68 11.95
N LEU A 85 8.92 -6.59 12.38
CA LEU A 85 9.77 -5.76 11.51
C LEU A 85 10.97 -6.58 10.99
N LYS A 86 11.64 -7.34 11.86
CA LYS A 86 12.73 -8.24 11.46
C LYS A 86 12.28 -9.29 10.42
N ALA A 87 11.08 -9.85 10.58
CA ALA A 87 10.52 -10.78 9.61
C ALA A 87 10.20 -10.10 8.27
N ILE A 88 9.61 -8.89 8.29
CA ILE A 88 9.35 -8.10 7.07
C ILE A 88 10.65 -7.80 6.31
N ASP A 89 11.68 -7.33 7.00
CA ASP A 89 12.97 -7.02 6.40
C ASP A 89 13.65 -8.29 5.84
N SER A 90 13.54 -9.42 6.55
CA SER A 90 14.05 -10.70 6.09
C SER A 90 13.32 -11.19 4.83
N ILE A 91 11.99 -11.05 4.76
CA ILE A 91 11.20 -11.38 3.56
C ILE A 91 11.65 -10.53 2.36
N TRP A 92 11.86 -9.23 2.57
CA TRP A 92 12.33 -8.34 1.53
C TRP A 92 13.75 -8.72 1.06
N ALA A 93 14.67 -8.97 1.99
CA ALA A 93 16.04 -9.40 1.69
C ALA A 93 16.09 -10.71 0.90
N LEU A 94 15.24 -11.69 1.25
CA LEU A 94 15.08 -12.94 0.49
C LEU A 94 14.68 -12.67 -0.98
N GLY A 95 13.87 -11.64 -1.23
CA GLY A 95 13.49 -11.21 -2.57
C GLY A 95 14.65 -10.55 -3.33
N GLU A 96 15.41 -9.67 -2.67
CA GLU A 96 16.60 -9.00 -3.23
C GLU A 96 17.73 -9.98 -3.60
N ILE A 97 17.91 -11.03 -2.80
CA ILE A 97 18.82 -12.14 -3.14
C ILE A 97 18.39 -12.76 -4.47
N GLY A 98 17.08 -12.93 -4.67
CA GLY A 98 16.47 -13.34 -5.92
C GLY A 98 16.70 -14.82 -6.25
N ASP A 99 16.96 -15.65 -5.24
CA ASP A 99 17.21 -17.08 -5.39
C ASP A 99 15.89 -17.84 -5.71
N PRO A 100 15.76 -18.42 -6.93
CA PRO A 100 14.53 -19.11 -7.30
C PRO A 100 14.21 -20.35 -6.44
N ARG A 101 15.19 -20.91 -5.71
CA ARG A 101 14.98 -22.02 -4.76
C ARG A 101 14.02 -21.63 -3.62
N LEU A 102 13.91 -20.34 -3.31
CA LEU A 102 13.10 -19.82 -2.19
C LEU A 102 11.59 -19.83 -2.43
N MET A 103 11.13 -19.98 -3.67
CA MET A 103 9.70 -19.85 -4.00
C MET A 103 8.80 -20.77 -3.16
N SER A 104 9.23 -22.02 -2.91
CA SER A 104 8.46 -22.95 -2.09
C SER A 104 8.34 -22.49 -0.64
N LYS A 105 9.39 -21.89 -0.09
CA LYS A 105 9.43 -21.40 1.29
C LYS A 105 8.59 -20.13 1.44
N LEU A 106 8.73 -19.17 0.51
CA LEU A 106 7.90 -17.96 0.48
C LEU A 106 6.41 -18.29 0.33
N THR A 107 6.07 -19.30 -0.49
CA THR A 107 4.69 -19.78 -0.67
C THR A 107 4.13 -20.32 0.65
N LYS A 108 4.90 -21.11 1.39
CA LYS A 108 4.49 -21.59 2.71
C LYS A 108 4.23 -20.43 3.67
N PHE A 109 5.19 -19.49 3.79
CA PHE A 109 5.03 -18.32 4.65
C PHE A 109 3.77 -17.52 4.31
N TYR A 110 3.45 -17.38 3.02
CA TYR A 110 2.28 -16.65 2.57
C TYR A 110 0.97 -17.21 3.16
N THR A 111 0.85 -18.54 3.22
CA THR A 111 -0.37 -19.19 3.75
C THR A 111 -0.56 -18.99 5.26
N GLU A 112 0.52 -18.69 5.98
CA GLU A 112 0.54 -18.54 7.44
C GLU A 112 0.53 -17.05 7.86
N SER A 113 0.46 -16.14 6.90
CA SER A 113 0.72 -14.71 7.08
C SER A 113 -0.54 -13.83 7.13
N ASP A 114 -0.44 -12.72 7.85
CA ASP A 114 -1.37 -11.59 7.73
C ASP A 114 -1.11 -10.78 6.45
N ASP A 115 -2.02 -9.87 6.10
CA ASP A 115 -1.94 -9.04 4.89
C ASP A 115 -0.62 -8.26 4.78
N VAL A 116 -0.06 -7.78 5.89
CA VAL A 116 1.20 -7.01 5.85
C VAL A 116 2.35 -7.91 5.39
N LEU A 117 2.46 -9.11 5.96
CA LEU A 117 3.47 -10.07 5.52
C LEU A 117 3.18 -10.56 4.09
N LYS A 118 1.91 -10.82 3.74
CA LYS A 118 1.51 -11.25 2.39
C LYS A 118 1.95 -10.26 1.31
N LEU A 119 1.78 -8.95 1.53
CA LEU A 119 2.23 -7.92 0.58
C LEU A 119 3.74 -8.00 0.34
N ASN A 120 4.54 -8.10 1.41
CA ASN A 120 5.99 -8.23 1.29
C ASN A 120 6.41 -9.56 0.63
N LEU A 121 5.72 -10.65 0.93
CA LEU A 121 5.97 -11.97 0.33
C LEU A 121 5.67 -11.96 -1.17
N ILE A 122 4.57 -11.31 -1.60
CA ILE A 122 4.24 -11.13 -3.01
C ILE A 122 5.34 -10.34 -3.73
N ILE A 123 5.78 -9.22 -3.15
CA ILE A 123 6.88 -8.41 -3.70
C ILE A 123 8.15 -9.26 -3.81
N SER A 124 8.50 -9.99 -2.75
CA SER A 124 9.67 -10.87 -2.69
C SER A 124 9.63 -11.97 -3.76
N MET A 125 8.49 -12.64 -3.94
CA MET A 125 8.28 -13.64 -4.99
C MET A 125 8.46 -13.07 -6.39
N GLY A 126 7.97 -11.85 -6.63
CA GLY A 126 8.13 -11.15 -7.90
C GLY A 126 9.57 -10.76 -8.24
N LYS A 127 10.46 -10.67 -7.24
CA LYS A 127 11.89 -10.38 -7.42
C LYS A 127 12.76 -11.63 -7.64
N LEU A 128 12.21 -12.83 -7.46
CA LEU A 128 12.96 -14.06 -7.71
C LEU A 128 13.36 -14.18 -9.18
N LYS A 129 14.65 -14.32 -9.45
CA LYS A 129 15.20 -14.28 -10.81
C LYS A 129 14.77 -15.50 -11.60
N SER A 130 14.20 -15.26 -12.79
CA SER A 130 13.79 -16.30 -13.76
C SER A 130 12.90 -17.39 -13.15
N ASN A 131 12.08 -17.06 -12.16
CA ASN A 131 11.24 -18.04 -11.49
C ASN A 131 9.93 -18.27 -12.23
N ALA A 132 9.87 -19.33 -13.03
CA ALA A 132 8.68 -19.69 -13.81
C ALA A 132 7.43 -20.01 -12.95
N LYS A 133 7.59 -20.26 -11.63
CA LYS A 133 6.47 -20.54 -10.72
C LYS A 133 5.84 -19.27 -10.16
N ALA A 134 6.53 -18.13 -10.17
CA ALA A 134 6.03 -16.89 -9.60
C ALA A 134 4.76 -16.41 -10.32
N GLY A 135 4.77 -16.37 -11.66
CA GLY A 135 3.63 -15.93 -12.47
C GLY A 135 2.32 -16.69 -12.17
N PRO A 136 2.28 -18.01 -12.36
CA PRO A 136 1.08 -18.80 -12.06
C PRO A 136 0.59 -18.66 -10.61
N TYR A 137 1.51 -18.60 -9.64
CA TYR A 137 1.15 -18.46 -8.23
C TYR A 137 0.53 -17.09 -7.92
N LEU A 138 1.17 -16.01 -8.36
CA LEU A 138 0.68 -14.64 -8.20
C LEU A 138 -0.66 -14.43 -8.92
N PHE A 139 -0.86 -15.04 -10.09
CA PHE A 139 -2.14 -15.01 -10.79
C PHE A 139 -3.25 -15.69 -9.97
N GLY A 140 -2.93 -16.82 -9.32
CA GLY A 140 -3.84 -17.48 -8.39
C GLY A 140 -4.27 -16.57 -7.24
N ILE A 141 -3.35 -15.80 -6.67
CA ILE A 141 -3.65 -14.80 -5.63
C ILE A 141 -4.55 -13.69 -6.19
N ALA A 142 -4.16 -13.06 -7.31
CA ALA A 142 -4.89 -11.95 -7.91
C ALA A 142 -6.35 -12.32 -8.25
N ALA A 143 -6.56 -13.55 -8.74
CA ALA A 143 -7.87 -14.08 -9.09
C ALA A 143 -8.71 -14.56 -7.90
N ASN A 144 -8.13 -14.73 -6.70
CA ASN A 144 -8.83 -15.31 -5.55
C ASN A 144 -9.70 -14.29 -4.81
N PRO A 145 -11.05 -14.39 -4.84
CA PRO A 145 -11.93 -13.44 -4.15
C PRO A 145 -11.89 -13.54 -2.61
N GLN A 146 -11.21 -14.56 -2.07
CA GLN A 146 -11.03 -14.74 -0.63
C GLN A 146 -9.81 -14.00 -0.10
N GLU A 147 -8.94 -13.51 -0.98
CA GLU A 147 -7.87 -12.58 -0.60
C GLU A 147 -8.42 -11.16 -0.49
N THR A 148 -7.83 -10.34 0.36
CA THR A 148 -8.21 -8.93 0.49
C THR A 148 -7.85 -8.14 -0.78
N GLU A 149 -8.56 -7.04 -1.06
CA GLU A 149 -8.32 -6.28 -2.29
C GLU A 149 -6.89 -5.73 -2.37
N VAL A 150 -6.28 -5.41 -1.22
CA VAL A 150 -4.90 -4.90 -1.15
C VAL A 150 -3.85 -5.94 -1.49
N VAL A 151 -4.03 -7.19 -1.04
CA VAL A 151 -3.19 -8.33 -1.38
C VAL A 151 -3.30 -8.64 -2.87
N ARG A 152 -4.53 -8.63 -3.39
CA ARG A 152 -4.78 -8.87 -4.82
C ARG A 152 -4.21 -7.77 -5.70
N ALA A 153 -4.30 -6.51 -5.27
CA ALA A 153 -3.71 -5.38 -5.98
C ALA A 153 -2.18 -5.53 -6.10
N ALA A 154 -1.51 -5.89 -5.01
CA ALA A 154 -0.07 -6.18 -5.03
C ALA A 154 0.25 -7.32 -6.02
N ALA A 155 -0.55 -8.40 -6.01
CA ALA A 155 -0.36 -9.51 -6.94
C ALA A 155 -0.54 -9.07 -8.41
N PHE A 156 -1.57 -8.28 -8.73
CA PHE A 156 -1.77 -7.72 -10.07
C PHE A 156 -0.58 -6.89 -10.55
N GLU A 157 -0.09 -5.97 -9.70
CA GLU A 157 1.07 -5.14 -10.04
C GLU A 157 2.34 -5.97 -10.23
N LEU A 158 2.58 -6.98 -9.39
CA LEU A 158 3.76 -7.83 -9.53
C LEU A 158 3.70 -8.68 -10.80
N LEU A 159 2.51 -9.15 -11.22
CA LEU A 159 2.34 -9.85 -12.49
C LEU A 159 2.73 -8.96 -13.68
N GLU A 160 2.33 -7.68 -13.66
CA GLU A 160 2.74 -6.71 -14.68
C GLU A 160 4.27 -6.52 -14.66
N HIS A 161 4.85 -6.39 -13.47
CA HIS A 161 6.29 -6.20 -13.30
C HIS A 161 7.11 -7.36 -13.89
N ILE A 162 6.67 -8.61 -13.66
CA ILE A 162 7.33 -9.81 -14.21
C ILE A 162 6.85 -10.17 -15.63
N LYS A 163 6.04 -9.32 -16.26
CA LYS A 163 5.50 -9.48 -17.63
C LYS A 163 4.67 -10.76 -17.81
N TYR A 164 3.95 -11.18 -16.77
CA TYR A 164 2.99 -12.29 -16.82
C TYR A 164 1.56 -11.75 -17.05
N PRO A 165 0.66 -12.50 -17.71
CA PRO A 165 -0.74 -12.10 -17.85
C PRO A 165 -1.38 -11.69 -16.51
N SER A 166 -1.95 -10.49 -16.46
CA SER A 166 -2.43 -9.87 -15.21
C SER A 166 -3.88 -9.39 -15.29
N THR A 167 -4.69 -9.95 -16.18
CA THR A 167 -6.11 -9.58 -16.33
C THR A 167 -6.97 -10.79 -15.98
N VAL A 168 -8.00 -10.57 -15.15
CA VAL A 168 -9.02 -11.58 -14.82
C VAL A 168 -10.35 -11.17 -15.45
N LEU A 169 -10.92 -12.05 -16.28
CA LEU A 169 -12.25 -11.86 -16.83
C LEU A 169 -13.30 -12.02 -15.73
N ASN A 170 -14.32 -11.16 -15.72
CA ASN A 170 -15.39 -11.16 -14.71
C ASN A 170 -14.86 -11.05 -13.27
N LEU A 171 -13.84 -10.20 -13.07
CA LEU A 171 -13.21 -9.98 -11.78
C LEU A 171 -14.26 -9.64 -10.70
N THR A 172 -14.35 -10.52 -9.70
CA THR A 172 -15.19 -10.31 -8.52
C THR A 172 -14.37 -9.60 -7.43
N ARG A 173 -14.99 -8.64 -6.74
CA ARG A 173 -14.39 -7.97 -5.58
C ARG A 173 -14.18 -8.92 -4.41
N SER A 174 -13.28 -8.55 -3.51
CA SER A 174 -12.96 -9.40 -2.36
C SER A 174 -14.10 -9.47 -1.36
N LYS A 175 -14.21 -10.60 -0.67
CA LYS A 175 -15.13 -10.77 0.46
C LYS A 175 -14.60 -10.19 1.77
N GLU A 176 -13.28 -10.05 1.83
CA GLU A 176 -12.55 -9.53 2.99
C GLU A 176 -12.11 -8.09 2.74
N ILE A 177 -12.27 -7.22 3.76
CA ILE A 177 -11.97 -5.79 3.65
C ILE A 177 -10.46 -5.54 3.70
N GLY A 178 -9.72 -6.24 4.56
CA GLY A 178 -8.30 -5.97 4.80
C GLY A 178 -8.07 -4.59 5.41
N ILE A 179 -7.37 -3.72 4.68
CA ILE A 179 -7.07 -2.33 5.06
C ILE A 179 -8.32 -1.46 4.88
N GLU A 180 -8.65 -0.63 5.87
CA GLU A 180 -9.79 0.28 5.79
C GLU A 180 -9.40 1.65 5.22
N LYS A 181 -10.32 2.31 4.51
CA LYS A 181 -10.14 3.71 4.07
C LYS A 181 -9.66 4.59 5.22
N ALA A 182 -8.72 5.48 4.93
CA ALA A 182 -8.05 6.35 5.87
C ALA A 182 -7.11 5.65 6.88
N ASP A 183 -6.87 4.34 6.80
CA ASP A 183 -5.74 3.79 7.54
C ASP A 183 -4.43 4.45 7.06
N LEU A 184 -3.57 4.79 8.02
CA LEU A 184 -2.21 5.25 7.77
C LEU A 184 -1.38 4.05 7.30
N ILE A 185 -0.60 4.21 6.25
CA ILE A 185 0.25 3.16 5.70
C ILE A 185 1.71 3.59 5.73
N TYR A 186 2.60 2.62 5.94
CA TYR A 186 4.02 2.88 6.18
C TYR A 186 4.88 2.01 5.28
N THR A 187 5.91 2.62 4.71
CA THR A 187 6.94 1.96 3.92
C THR A 187 8.31 2.46 4.34
N GLY A 188 9.35 1.75 3.95
CA GLY A 188 10.71 2.25 4.13
C GLY A 188 11.00 3.44 3.21
N GLY A 189 12.09 4.14 3.51
CA GLY A 189 12.56 5.26 2.70
C GLY A 189 13.81 5.91 3.27
N ILE A 190 14.64 6.48 2.40
CA ILE A 190 15.84 7.26 2.80
C ILE A 190 15.45 8.64 3.33
N THR A 191 14.32 9.19 2.89
CA THR A 191 13.94 10.59 3.10
C THR A 191 13.34 10.86 4.47
N GLY A 192 12.90 9.83 5.20
CA GLY A 192 12.45 9.95 6.60
C GLY A 192 13.59 9.89 7.61
N THR A 193 14.82 9.64 7.17
CA THR A 193 15.96 9.34 8.04
C THR A 193 17.09 10.36 7.86
N ILE A 194 16.86 11.62 8.26
CA ILE A 194 17.97 12.35 8.90
C ILE A 194 18.33 11.62 10.22
N SER A 195 17.38 10.88 10.80
CA SER A 195 17.55 9.94 11.92
C SER A 195 18.24 8.60 11.58
N GLY A 196 18.66 8.37 10.32
CA GLY A 196 19.47 7.20 9.96
C GLY A 196 20.81 7.14 10.70
N TRP A 197 21.16 8.24 11.39
CA TRP A 197 22.31 8.35 12.29
C TRP A 197 22.05 7.81 13.69
N PHE A 198 20.79 7.66 14.13
CA PHE A 198 20.45 7.38 15.53
C PHE A 198 19.65 6.09 15.76
N SER A 199 19.13 5.45 14.72
CA SER A 199 18.59 4.09 14.86
C SER A 199 18.93 3.22 13.65
N PRO A 200 19.98 2.37 13.74
CA PRO A 200 20.29 1.37 12.72
C PRO A 200 19.23 0.27 12.63
N ASP A 201 18.23 0.27 13.51
CA ASP A 201 17.27 -0.81 13.64
C ASP A 201 15.91 -0.50 12.98
N LEU A 202 15.66 0.73 12.52
CA LEU A 202 14.29 1.19 12.28
C LEU A 202 14.08 1.83 10.89
N PRO A 203 13.57 1.05 9.92
CA PRO A 203 13.57 1.40 8.49
C PRO A 203 12.35 2.21 8.00
N ILE A 204 11.41 2.59 8.88
CA ILE A 204 10.18 3.29 8.48
C ILE A 204 10.48 4.74 8.09
N GLY A 205 10.40 5.02 6.79
CA GLY A 205 10.87 6.29 6.22
C GLY A 205 9.80 7.11 5.48
N HIS A 206 8.61 6.56 5.29
CA HIS A 206 7.53 7.26 4.60
C HIS A 206 6.15 6.84 5.13
N ALA A 207 5.26 7.83 5.21
CA ALA A 207 3.88 7.68 5.63
C ALA A 207 2.93 8.11 4.49
N GLY A 208 1.84 7.37 4.34
CA GLY A 208 0.76 7.69 3.43
C GLY A 208 -0.58 7.33 4.02
N LEU A 209 -1.62 7.50 3.21
CA LEU A 209 -2.99 7.18 3.55
C LEU A 209 -3.59 6.23 2.52
N PHE A 210 -4.14 5.11 2.97
CA PHE A 210 -4.92 4.25 2.11
C PHE A 210 -6.29 4.88 1.84
N VAL A 211 -6.56 5.21 0.58
CA VAL A 211 -7.84 5.84 0.15
C VAL A 211 -8.87 4.78 -0.21
N GLY A 212 -8.44 3.64 -0.73
CA GLY A 212 -9.32 2.54 -1.14
C GLY A 212 -8.73 1.76 -2.30
N THR A 213 -9.62 1.13 -3.06
CA THR A 213 -9.30 0.29 -4.22
C THR A 213 -10.24 0.62 -5.37
N GLU A 214 -9.75 0.41 -6.59
CA GLU A 214 -10.55 0.52 -7.81
C GLU A 214 -10.41 -0.75 -8.66
N VAL A 215 -11.49 -1.10 -9.38
CA VAL A 215 -11.46 -2.15 -10.38
C VAL A 215 -11.36 -1.49 -11.74
N LYS A 216 -10.29 -1.80 -12.47
CA LYS A 216 -10.02 -1.21 -13.79
C LYS A 216 -9.36 -2.25 -14.68
N ASP A 217 -9.86 -2.40 -15.91
CA ASP A 217 -9.30 -3.29 -16.94
C ASP A 217 -9.11 -4.75 -16.47
N GLY A 218 -10.05 -5.27 -15.66
CA GLY A 218 -9.98 -6.63 -15.11
C GLY A 218 -8.96 -6.82 -14.00
N LYS A 219 -8.53 -5.72 -13.35
CA LYS A 219 -7.55 -5.70 -12.25
C LYS A 219 -8.09 -4.91 -11.07
N ILE A 220 -7.58 -5.22 -9.88
CA ILE A 220 -7.74 -4.37 -8.70
C ILE A 220 -6.50 -3.51 -8.57
N LYS A 221 -6.67 -2.20 -8.41
CA LYS A 221 -5.62 -1.26 -8.05
C LYS A 221 -5.90 -0.67 -6.68
N VAL A 222 -4.85 -0.32 -5.96
CA VAL A 222 -4.98 0.51 -4.76
C VAL A 222 -5.12 1.97 -5.15
N VAL A 223 -5.65 2.78 -4.25
CA VAL A 223 -5.59 4.23 -4.30
C VAL A 223 -4.95 4.68 -3.01
N ILE A 224 -3.83 5.36 -3.12
CA ILE A 224 -3.03 5.85 -2.00
C ILE A 224 -2.83 7.35 -2.18
N ALA A 225 -2.98 8.09 -1.08
CA ALA A 225 -2.60 9.49 -1.03
C ALA A 225 -1.35 9.64 -0.16
N ASP A 226 -0.31 10.23 -0.70
CA ASP A 226 0.94 10.48 0.00
C ASP A 226 1.54 11.84 -0.36
N CYS A 227 2.58 12.24 0.37
CA CYS A 227 3.37 13.42 0.07
C CYS A 227 4.85 13.06 0.04
N VAL A 228 5.50 13.19 -1.12
CA VAL A 228 6.91 12.83 -1.31
C VAL A 228 7.69 14.00 -1.89
N PRO A 229 9.03 14.04 -1.76
CA PRO A 229 9.85 15.09 -2.35
C PRO A 229 9.56 15.37 -3.83
N ASP A 230 9.69 16.63 -4.25
CA ASP A 230 9.28 17.08 -5.60
C ASP A 230 10.15 16.50 -6.74
N ASN A 231 11.28 15.86 -6.41
CA ASN A 231 12.12 15.14 -7.36
C ASN A 231 11.52 13.78 -7.78
N PHE A 232 10.60 13.20 -7.00
CA PHE A 232 9.74 12.11 -7.45
C PHE A 232 8.76 12.62 -8.52
N LYS A 233 8.26 11.73 -9.38
CA LYS A 233 7.34 12.08 -10.46
C LYS A 233 6.10 11.16 -10.45
N PRO A 234 4.89 11.68 -10.16
CA PRO A 234 4.63 13.03 -9.62
C PRO A 234 5.20 13.18 -8.19
N GLY A 235 5.66 14.38 -7.84
CA GLY A 235 6.14 14.73 -6.50
C GLY A 235 5.13 15.60 -5.76
N GLY A 236 5.41 15.92 -4.50
CA GLY A 236 4.49 16.66 -3.63
C GLY A 236 3.32 15.81 -3.15
N VAL A 237 2.20 16.46 -2.80
CA VAL A 237 0.95 15.78 -2.44
C VAL A 237 0.32 15.20 -3.69
N ARG A 238 0.11 13.89 -3.72
CA ARG A 238 -0.34 13.17 -4.91
C ARG A 238 -1.28 12.02 -4.56
N ASN A 239 -2.02 11.57 -5.56
CA ASN A 239 -2.76 10.31 -5.53
C ASN A 239 -2.07 9.34 -6.47
N ILE A 240 -1.69 8.17 -5.97
CA ILE A 240 -1.07 7.10 -6.75
C ILE A 240 -1.97 5.87 -6.73
N ASP A 241 -1.94 5.12 -7.82
CA ASP A 241 -2.77 3.93 -8.02
C ASP A 241 -1.98 2.61 -7.93
N SER A 242 -0.82 2.63 -7.23
CA SER A 242 0.06 1.47 -7.14
C SER A 242 0.89 1.38 -5.85
N TRP A 243 1.06 0.15 -5.37
CA TRP A 243 2.05 -0.21 -4.36
C TRP A 243 3.47 0.04 -4.87
N TYR A 244 3.72 -0.19 -6.16
CA TYR A 244 4.99 0.11 -6.82
C TYR A 244 5.42 1.55 -6.55
N ASN A 245 4.55 2.55 -6.77
CA ASN A 245 4.90 3.94 -6.53
C ASN A 245 5.04 4.29 -5.04
N PHE A 246 4.22 3.68 -4.18
CA PHE A 246 4.25 3.94 -2.73
C PHE A 246 5.55 3.42 -2.11
N THR A 247 5.94 2.19 -2.45
CA THR A 247 7.15 1.52 -1.97
C THR A 247 8.43 1.95 -2.69
N HIS A 248 8.37 3.06 -3.42
CA HIS A 248 9.45 3.59 -4.26
C HIS A 248 10.03 2.52 -5.18
N HIS A 249 9.20 2.00 -6.09
CA HIS A 249 9.53 0.96 -7.06
C HIS A 249 9.92 -0.38 -6.41
N PHE A 250 9.21 -0.76 -5.34
CA PHE A 250 9.54 -1.91 -4.49
C PHE A 250 10.94 -1.86 -3.87
N MET A 251 11.62 -0.70 -3.85
CA MET A 251 12.93 -0.56 -3.20
C MET A 251 12.84 -0.71 -1.68
N TYR A 252 11.65 -0.51 -1.10
CA TYR A 252 11.46 -0.62 0.35
C TYR A 252 10.35 -1.58 0.76
N PRO A 253 10.45 -2.20 1.95
CA PRO A 253 9.38 -3.01 2.51
C PRO A 253 8.17 -2.19 2.90
N TYR A 254 7.01 -2.84 2.88
CA TYR A 254 5.77 -2.31 3.44
C TYR A 254 5.66 -2.70 4.92
N TYR A 255 5.63 -1.73 5.83
CA TYR A 255 5.65 -1.99 7.27
C TYR A 255 4.27 -2.14 7.91
N GLY A 256 3.21 -1.88 7.14
CA GLY A 256 1.84 -2.15 7.52
C GLY A 256 0.97 -0.90 7.60
N ASN A 257 -0.29 -1.14 8.00
CA ASN A 257 -1.30 -0.13 8.19
C ASN A 257 -1.66 0.04 9.67
N ARG A 258 -1.97 1.28 10.06
CA ARG A 258 -2.32 1.68 11.42
C ARG A 258 -3.46 2.69 11.43
N THR A 259 -4.07 2.88 12.60
CA THR A 259 -5.14 3.84 12.85
C THR A 259 -4.86 4.61 14.14
N THR A 260 -5.43 5.80 14.26
CA THR A 260 -5.45 6.60 15.51
C THR A 260 -5.92 5.77 16.73
N PRO A 261 -5.47 6.13 17.96
CA PRO A 261 -5.96 5.51 19.19
C PRO A 261 -7.49 5.58 19.35
N VAL A 262 -8.09 6.69 18.93
CA VAL A 262 -9.54 6.84 18.75
C VAL A 262 -9.87 6.49 17.32
N LYS A 263 -10.41 5.29 17.08
CA LYS A 263 -10.70 4.81 15.73
C LYS A 263 -11.69 5.74 14.99
N PRO A 264 -11.41 6.20 13.76
CA PRO A 264 -12.33 7.04 13.01
C PRO A 264 -13.61 6.29 12.66
N THR A 265 -14.75 6.98 12.71
CA THR A 265 -16.03 6.46 12.23
C THR A 265 -16.01 6.27 10.71
N ALA A 266 -16.92 5.45 10.16
CA ALA A 266 -17.03 5.26 8.71
C ALA A 266 -17.22 6.59 7.95
N ALA A 267 -18.01 7.51 8.51
CA ALA A 267 -18.20 8.85 7.94
C ALA A 267 -16.92 9.69 7.99
N GLN A 268 -16.15 9.62 9.08
CA GLN A 268 -14.84 10.29 9.16
C GLN A 268 -13.84 9.72 8.15
N ARG A 269 -13.76 8.39 8.02
CA ARG A 269 -12.90 7.72 7.03
C ARG A 269 -13.21 8.17 5.60
N GLU A 270 -14.50 8.25 5.25
CA GLU A 270 -14.93 8.73 3.93
C GLU A 270 -14.58 10.21 3.70
N ARG A 271 -14.73 11.07 4.72
CA ARG A 271 -14.32 12.48 4.63
C ARG A 271 -12.82 12.63 4.45
N ILE A 272 -12.01 11.89 5.21
CA ILE A 272 -10.55 11.88 5.08
C ILE A 272 -10.16 11.45 3.66
N ALA A 273 -10.69 10.33 3.17
CA ALA A 273 -10.38 9.81 1.84
C ALA A 273 -10.74 10.82 0.73
N LYS A 274 -11.92 11.46 0.81
CA LYS A 274 -12.34 12.50 -0.14
C LYS A 274 -11.42 13.73 -0.09
N LEU A 275 -11.05 14.19 1.10
CA LEU A 275 -10.14 15.31 1.27
C LEU A 275 -8.76 14.99 0.67
N ALA A 276 -8.23 13.81 0.95
CA ALA A 276 -6.94 13.35 0.44
C ALA A 276 -6.91 13.36 -1.10
N VAL A 277 -7.93 12.75 -1.74
CA VAL A 277 -8.08 12.76 -3.21
C VAL A 277 -8.18 14.17 -3.77
N ALA A 278 -8.93 15.06 -3.12
CA ALA A 278 -9.07 16.44 -3.56
C ALA A 278 -7.74 17.21 -3.45
N MET A 279 -6.95 16.98 -2.40
CA MET A 279 -5.64 17.62 -2.21
C MET A 279 -4.60 17.15 -3.22
N GLY A 280 -4.56 15.84 -3.54
CA GLY A 280 -3.63 15.30 -4.54
C GLY A 280 -3.84 15.84 -5.97
N LYS A 281 -4.94 16.56 -6.23
CA LYS A 281 -5.21 17.24 -7.52
C LYS A 281 -4.76 18.70 -7.56
N LYS A 282 -4.28 19.26 -6.43
CA LYS A 282 -3.97 20.69 -6.30
C LYS A 282 -2.52 21.07 -6.65
N GLY A 283 -1.64 20.10 -6.92
CA GLY A 283 -0.23 20.37 -7.18
C GLY A 283 0.50 20.97 -5.98
N LEU A 284 0.17 20.52 -4.76
CA LEU A 284 0.83 20.97 -3.54
C LEU A 284 2.22 20.35 -3.46
N THR A 285 3.21 21.11 -3.01
CA THR A 285 4.63 20.70 -3.04
C THR A 285 5.07 20.07 -1.72
N TYR A 286 6.17 19.35 -1.76
CA TYR A 286 6.81 18.83 -0.56
C TYR A 286 7.53 19.93 0.24
N SER A 287 7.69 19.74 1.55
CA SER A 287 8.45 20.61 2.46
C SER A 287 9.79 19.98 2.81
N ASP A 288 10.83 20.20 1.99
CA ASP A 288 12.18 19.64 2.24
C ASP A 288 12.83 20.16 3.54
N THR A 289 12.45 21.36 3.99
CA THR A 289 12.98 21.94 5.24
C THR A 289 12.26 21.41 6.47
N HIS A 290 11.13 20.74 6.28
CA HIS A 290 10.21 20.29 7.32
C HIS A 290 9.75 21.36 8.35
N GLY A 291 10.08 22.64 8.14
CA GLY A 291 9.68 23.74 9.04
C GLY A 291 8.19 24.10 8.97
N SER A 292 7.46 23.50 8.02
CA SER A 292 6.01 23.61 7.84
C SER A 292 5.46 22.20 7.59
N GLN A 293 5.40 21.40 8.64
CA GLN A 293 4.96 20.01 8.54
C GLN A 293 3.50 19.91 8.03
N LYS A 294 2.59 20.76 8.52
CA LYS A 294 1.12 20.64 8.34
C LYS A 294 0.49 21.59 7.28
N GLY A 295 1.24 22.09 6.31
CA GLY A 295 0.64 22.90 5.22
C GLY A 295 0.30 24.35 5.57
N PRO A 296 -0.67 24.97 4.86
CA PRO A 296 -1.58 24.36 3.87
C PRO A 296 -1.01 24.27 2.44
N VAL A 297 0.18 24.82 2.18
CA VAL A 297 0.77 24.87 0.83
C VAL A 297 1.87 23.81 0.65
N LYS A 298 2.65 23.54 1.70
CA LYS A 298 3.74 22.57 1.69
C LYS A 298 3.57 21.59 2.83
N PHE A 299 3.74 20.30 2.53
CA PHE A 299 3.63 19.24 3.53
C PHE A 299 4.86 18.36 3.47
N ASP A 300 5.23 17.74 4.58
CA ASP A 300 5.97 16.49 4.51
C ASP A 300 4.99 15.29 4.61
N CYS A 301 5.51 14.08 4.48
CA CYS A 301 4.68 12.87 4.49
C CYS A 301 3.84 12.74 5.77
N VAL A 302 4.44 13.00 6.93
CA VAL A 302 3.78 12.89 8.23
C VAL A 302 2.75 13.99 8.40
N GLY A 303 3.14 15.25 8.26
CA GLY A 303 2.24 16.37 8.46
C GLY A 303 1.11 16.45 7.44
N TYR A 304 1.30 15.91 6.23
CA TYR A 304 0.20 15.68 5.31
C TYR A 304 -0.87 14.75 5.92
N THR A 305 -0.45 13.58 6.41
CA THR A 305 -1.39 12.64 7.02
C THR A 305 -2.03 13.20 8.30
N GLU A 306 -1.29 13.94 9.13
CA GLU A 306 -1.85 14.60 10.32
C GLU A 306 -2.91 15.64 9.94
N TYR A 307 -2.62 16.49 8.96
CA TYR A 307 -3.55 17.49 8.47
C TYR A 307 -4.89 16.86 8.05
N LEU A 308 -4.85 15.72 7.37
CA LEU A 308 -6.07 15.01 6.95
C LEU A 308 -6.92 14.52 8.13
N TYR A 309 -6.29 14.03 9.20
CA TYR A 309 -6.97 13.56 10.40
C TYR A 309 -7.47 14.72 11.27
N GLU A 310 -6.70 15.79 11.41
CA GLU A 310 -7.08 16.99 12.15
C GLU A 310 -8.32 17.65 11.53
N ALA A 311 -8.46 17.60 10.20
CA ALA A 311 -9.64 18.09 9.48
C ALA A 311 -10.96 17.39 9.89
N ILE A 312 -10.89 16.24 10.58
CA ILE A 312 -12.06 15.54 11.14
C ILE A 312 -12.06 15.47 12.66
N GLY A 313 -11.23 16.29 13.32
CA GLY A 313 -11.16 16.43 14.76
C GLY A 313 -10.42 15.30 15.48
N LEU A 314 -9.56 14.55 14.78
CA LEU A 314 -8.72 13.52 15.39
C LEU A 314 -7.25 13.92 15.29
N ASN A 315 -6.49 13.59 16.32
CA ASN A 315 -5.04 13.73 16.32
C ASN A 315 -4.40 12.33 16.24
N PRO A 316 -3.71 11.97 15.14
CA PRO A 316 -3.03 10.68 15.03
C PRO A 316 -1.82 10.56 15.95
N THR A 317 -1.15 11.67 16.26
CA THR A 317 0.06 11.67 17.07
C THR A 317 -0.08 12.65 18.23
N PRO A 318 -0.11 12.19 19.50
CA PRO A 318 -0.15 13.10 20.62
C PRO A 318 1.00 14.11 20.59
N ASN A 319 0.72 15.38 20.90
CA ASN A 319 1.72 16.46 20.90
C ASN A 319 2.94 16.16 21.80
N GLY A 320 2.84 15.22 22.74
CA GLY A 320 4.00 14.79 23.55
C GLY A 320 5.09 14.05 22.75
N TYR A 321 4.77 13.55 21.55
CA TYR A 321 5.75 13.02 20.60
C TYR A 321 6.39 14.13 19.76
N GLU A 322 5.78 15.32 19.70
CA GLU A 322 6.42 16.52 19.19
C GLU A 322 7.40 17.00 20.29
N THR A 323 8.64 16.52 20.28
CA THR A 323 9.61 16.69 21.38
C THR A 323 10.05 18.13 21.66
N GLY A 324 9.39 19.13 21.08
CA GLY A 324 9.56 20.55 21.42
C GLY A 324 10.90 21.15 20.98
N ALA A 325 11.81 20.35 20.41
CA ALA A 325 13.08 20.82 19.85
C ALA A 325 12.92 21.55 18.50
N GLY A 326 11.68 21.80 18.06
CA GLY A 326 11.36 22.45 16.79
C GLY A 326 11.51 21.55 15.55
N TRP A 327 11.69 20.24 15.75
CA TRP A 327 11.82 19.26 14.67
C TRP A 327 10.46 18.62 14.34
N PRO A 328 10.20 18.34 13.04
CA PRO A 328 9.01 17.63 12.61
C PRO A 328 8.95 16.23 13.22
N LEU A 329 7.73 15.74 13.44
CA LEU A 329 7.48 14.35 13.78
C LEU A 329 7.95 13.43 12.64
N THR A 330 8.71 12.39 12.96
CA THR A 330 9.18 11.40 11.97
C THR A 330 8.12 10.34 11.66
N PRO A 331 8.19 9.67 10.49
CA PRO A 331 7.30 8.55 10.17
C PRO A 331 7.33 7.43 11.22
N TRP A 332 8.51 7.19 11.81
CA TRP A 332 8.67 6.22 12.90
C TRP A 332 7.92 6.64 14.17
N GLU A 333 8.09 7.89 14.62
CA GLU A 333 7.41 8.40 15.81
C GLU A 333 5.89 8.40 15.62
N GLN A 334 5.41 8.76 14.41
CA GLN A 334 4.00 8.61 14.09
C GLN A 334 3.58 7.14 14.15
N PHE A 335 4.35 6.23 13.51
CA PHE A 335 4.05 4.81 13.49
C PHE A 335 3.87 4.25 14.91
N ILE A 336 4.79 4.51 15.84
CA ILE A 336 4.67 4.03 17.24
C ILE A 336 3.51 4.67 18.01
N ALA A 337 3.15 5.93 17.70
CA ALA A 337 2.05 6.64 18.35
C ALA A 337 0.67 6.09 17.93
N VAL A 338 0.55 5.55 16.72
CA VAL A 338 -0.69 4.97 16.20
C VAL A 338 -0.79 3.46 16.46
N LYS A 339 -2.02 2.93 16.42
CA LYS A 339 -2.31 1.53 16.76
C LYS A 339 -2.42 0.65 15.51
N PRO A 340 -2.07 -0.65 15.58
CA PRO A 340 -2.32 -1.56 14.47
C PRO A 340 -3.80 -1.56 14.14
N ALA A 341 -4.12 -1.39 12.86
CA ALA A 341 -5.49 -1.52 12.38
C ALA A 341 -5.80 -3.02 12.28
N VAL A 342 -6.25 -3.61 13.38
CA VAL A 342 -6.68 -5.01 13.37
C VAL A 342 -7.90 -5.11 12.45
N ALA A 343 -7.78 -5.90 11.39
CA ALA A 343 -8.88 -6.18 10.49
C ALA A 343 -10.07 -6.67 11.32
N LYS A 344 -11.22 -6.01 11.16
CA LYS A 344 -12.46 -6.58 11.70
C LYS A 344 -12.70 -7.88 10.95
N PRO A 345 -13.06 -8.99 11.62
CA PRO A 345 -13.55 -10.16 10.92
C PRO A 345 -14.69 -9.71 10.00
N ALA A 346 -14.74 -10.23 8.77
CA ALA A 346 -15.78 -9.90 7.81
C ALA A 346 -17.14 -9.95 8.52
N SER A 347 -17.81 -8.80 8.60
CA SER A 347 -19.21 -8.81 9.00
C SER A 347 -19.94 -9.61 7.93
N PRO A 348 -20.83 -10.56 8.28
CA PRO A 348 -21.55 -11.33 7.28
C PRO A 348 -22.15 -10.36 6.27
N ILE A 349 -21.77 -10.53 5.01
CA ILE A 349 -22.33 -9.75 3.91
C ILE A 349 -23.80 -10.18 3.87
N TYR A 350 -24.68 -9.37 4.46
CA TYR A 350 -26.09 -9.45 4.20
C TYR A 350 -26.29 -8.96 2.77
N VAL A 351 -26.12 -9.88 1.82
CA VAL A 351 -26.72 -9.71 0.50
C VAL A 351 -28.21 -9.60 0.80
N PRO A 352 -28.86 -8.44 0.60
CA PRO A 352 -30.30 -8.39 0.71
C PRO A 352 -30.79 -9.48 -0.22
N ASN A 353 -31.53 -10.45 0.32
CA ASN A 353 -32.13 -11.48 -0.48
C ASN A 353 -33.16 -10.77 -1.35
N GLN A 354 -32.71 -10.22 -2.47
CA GLN A 354 -33.55 -9.85 -3.57
C GLN A 354 -34.02 -11.18 -4.14
N ASN A 355 -34.99 -11.79 -3.43
CA ASN A 355 -36.08 -12.45 -4.11
C ASN A 355 -36.65 -11.40 -5.04
N ILE A 356 -36.06 -11.29 -6.24
CA ILE A 356 -36.76 -10.81 -7.40
C ILE A 356 -37.85 -11.85 -7.56
N VAL A 357 -38.97 -11.62 -6.90
CA VAL A 357 -40.25 -12.20 -7.28
C VAL A 357 -40.46 -11.66 -8.68
N MET A 358 -39.97 -12.41 -9.67
CA MET A 358 -40.41 -12.25 -11.04
C MET A 358 -41.93 -12.25 -10.95
N PRO A 359 -42.63 -11.16 -11.30
CA PRO A 359 -44.08 -11.20 -11.33
C PRO A 359 -44.43 -12.37 -12.24
N GLY A 360 -45.18 -13.33 -11.69
CA GLY A 360 -45.62 -14.49 -12.44
C GLY A 360 -46.22 -13.99 -13.76
N GLN A 361 -45.84 -14.63 -14.87
CA GLN A 361 -46.32 -14.27 -16.22
C GLN A 361 -47.85 -14.34 -16.37
N SER A 362 -48.59 -14.68 -15.31
CA SER A 362 -50.05 -14.64 -15.24
C SER A 362 -50.67 -13.25 -15.04
N ILE A 363 -49.89 -12.20 -14.71
CA ILE A 363 -50.45 -10.85 -14.52
C ILE A 363 -50.54 -10.06 -15.84
N ILE A 364 -49.70 -10.36 -16.84
CA ILE A 364 -49.68 -9.59 -18.10
C ILE A 364 -50.81 -10.02 -19.06
N THR A 365 -51.31 -11.25 -18.96
CA THR A 365 -52.38 -11.72 -19.87
C THR A 365 -53.78 -11.24 -19.49
N ASN A 366 -54.05 -10.95 -18.21
CA ASN A 366 -55.38 -10.49 -17.78
C ASN A 366 -55.53 -8.95 -17.77
N ALA A 367 -54.43 -8.20 -17.72
CA ALA A 367 -54.49 -6.73 -17.75
C ALA A 367 -54.59 -6.13 -19.16
N PHE A 368 -54.16 -6.84 -20.21
CA PHE A 368 -54.31 -6.40 -21.60
C PHE A 368 -55.68 -6.74 -22.22
N GLY A 369 -56.39 -7.74 -21.69
CA GLY A 369 -57.76 -8.07 -22.13
C GLY A 369 -58.81 -7.03 -21.71
N ALA A 370 -58.61 -6.35 -20.58
CA ALA A 370 -59.56 -5.37 -20.04
C ALA A 370 -59.47 -3.98 -20.70
N LEU A 371 -58.39 -3.68 -21.43
CA LEU A 371 -58.19 -2.42 -22.16
C LEU A 371 -58.65 -2.47 -23.63
N GLY A 372 -58.80 -3.67 -24.21
CA GLY A 372 -59.27 -3.85 -25.59
C GLY A 372 -60.79 -3.63 -25.78
N GLY A 373 -61.59 -3.79 -24.73
CA GLY A 373 -63.05 -3.60 -24.79
C GLY A 373 -63.52 -2.14 -24.78
N ALA A 374 -62.69 -1.21 -24.30
CA ALA A 374 -63.08 0.20 -24.13
C ALA A 374 -62.70 1.12 -25.32
N PHE A 375 -61.89 0.64 -26.28
CA PHE A 375 -61.40 1.46 -27.39
C PHE A 375 -61.55 0.86 -28.79
N GLY A 376 -62.26 -0.26 -28.96
CA GLY A 376 -62.72 -0.70 -30.30
C GLY A 376 -61.61 -0.96 -31.34
N ILE A 377 -60.39 -1.31 -30.92
CA ILE A 377 -59.30 -1.60 -31.85
C ILE A 377 -59.28 -3.10 -32.14
N GLY A 378 -60.00 -3.48 -33.19
CA GLY A 378 -59.87 -4.80 -33.80
C GLY A 378 -58.60 -4.88 -34.65
N GLY A 379 -57.78 -5.91 -34.41
CA GLY A 379 -56.74 -6.35 -35.34
C GLY A 379 -55.37 -5.71 -35.16
N VAL A 380 -54.58 -6.19 -34.20
CA VAL A 380 -53.12 -6.00 -34.21
C VAL A 380 -52.48 -7.39 -34.15
N ARG A 381 -51.96 -7.87 -35.28
CA ARG A 381 -51.01 -8.99 -35.32
C ARG A 381 -49.66 -8.48 -34.80
N ALA A 382 -49.02 -9.24 -33.93
CA ALA A 382 -47.66 -8.96 -33.52
C ALA A 382 -46.72 -8.95 -34.75
N PRO A 383 -45.74 -8.04 -34.83
CA PRO A 383 -44.85 -7.96 -35.97
C PRO A 383 -43.90 -9.15 -36.00
N GLU A 384 -43.71 -9.73 -37.19
CA GLU A 384 -42.66 -10.71 -37.46
C GLU A 384 -41.29 -10.02 -37.39
N VAL A 385 -40.37 -10.63 -36.64
CA VAL A 385 -39.00 -10.15 -36.51
C VAL A 385 -38.18 -10.69 -37.69
N ASN A 386 -37.71 -9.77 -38.55
CA ASN A 386 -36.81 -10.07 -39.66
C ASN A 386 -35.37 -10.24 -39.13
N THR A 387 -34.69 -11.33 -39.52
CA THR A 387 -33.34 -11.71 -39.03
C THR A 387 -32.18 -11.33 -39.96
N ASP A 388 -32.39 -10.51 -40.99
CA ASP A 388 -31.30 -10.10 -41.87
C ASP A 388 -30.58 -8.84 -41.39
N ILE A 389 -29.42 -9.03 -40.76
CA ILE A 389 -28.43 -7.96 -40.49
C ILE A 389 -27.21 -8.23 -41.39
N ARG A 390 -26.93 -7.30 -42.31
CA ARG A 390 -25.62 -7.17 -42.97
C ARG A 390 -24.91 -5.91 -42.44
N PRO A 391 -23.57 -5.92 -42.32
CA PRO A 391 -22.82 -4.79 -41.78
C PRO A 391 -22.55 -3.73 -42.86
N GLU A 392 -22.73 -2.46 -42.52
CA GLU A 392 -22.25 -1.33 -43.32
C GLU A 392 -20.87 -0.86 -42.83
N LEU A 393 -20.02 -0.54 -43.81
CA LEU A 393 -18.72 0.08 -43.71
C LEU A 393 -18.87 1.58 -43.40
N ILE A 394 -17.95 2.11 -42.61
CA ILE A 394 -17.88 3.52 -42.23
C ILE A 394 -16.71 4.16 -42.98
N ASP A 395 -16.95 5.30 -43.63
CA ASP A 395 -15.93 6.25 -44.11
C ASP A 395 -15.34 7.07 -42.95
#